data_AF-A0A3A0AWA1-F1
#
_entry.id   AF-A0A3A0AWA1-F1
#
_cell.length_a   1.000
_cell.length_b   1.000
_cell.length_c   1.000
_cell.angle_alpha   90.00
_cell.angle_beta   90.00
_cell.angle_gamma   90.00
#
_symmetry.space_group_name_H-M   'P 1'
#
loop_
_entity.id
_entity.type
_entity.pdbx_description
1 polymer ?
#
loop_
_entity_poly.entity_id
_entity_poly.type
_entity_poly.pdbx_seq_one_letter_code
_entity_poly.pdbx_strand_id
1 'polypeptide(L)'
;MQQILQYDEAPLEELPTRGFSADYVARETRRTIAGVGEGVKVYPGIDVDIPTDAEHTKCTRAGVRDATLAAFAAGADGVVISRKYSEMRLDNLSGVGDAMRSL
;
A
#
# COMPACT_ATOMS: atom_id res chain seq x y z
N MET A 1 14.59 -11.10 -10.82
CA MET A 1 13.56 -11.32 -9.75
C MET A 1 12.31 -10.47 -9.99
N GLN A 2 12.41 -9.13 -10.10
CA GLN A 2 11.24 -8.27 -10.34
C GLN A 2 10.41 -8.64 -11.58
N GLN A 3 11.07 -8.98 -12.69
CA GLN A 3 10.40 -9.45 -13.93
C GLN A 3 9.63 -10.76 -13.74
N ILE A 4 10.08 -11.64 -12.84
CA ILE A 4 9.38 -12.90 -12.52
C ILE A 4 8.10 -12.59 -11.73
N LEU A 5 8.16 -11.60 -10.83
CA LEU A 5 7.02 -11.16 -10.01
C LEU A 5 6.07 -10.22 -10.76
N GLN A 6 6.47 -9.75 -11.96
CA GLN A 6 5.76 -8.78 -12.80
C GLN A 6 5.59 -7.42 -12.13
N TYR A 7 6.64 -6.97 -11.43
CA TYR A 7 6.67 -5.63 -10.84
C TYR A 7 7.13 -4.59 -11.86
N ASP A 8 6.32 -3.54 -12.01
CA ASP A 8 6.62 -2.33 -12.78
C ASP A 8 6.89 -1.18 -11.81
N GLU A 9 8.10 -1.17 -11.24
CA GLU A 9 8.53 -0.23 -10.21
C GLU A 9 9.98 0.20 -10.46
N ALA A 10 10.58 0.93 -9.51
CA ALA A 10 11.98 1.31 -9.59
C ALA A 10 12.91 0.09 -9.82
N PRO A 11 14.09 0.30 -10.46
CA PRO A 11 15.17 -0.67 -10.43
C PRO A 11 15.44 -1.15 -9.00
N LEU A 12 15.81 -2.42 -8.85
CA LEU A 12 15.94 -3.06 -7.54
C LEU A 12 16.90 -2.32 -6.61
N GLU A 13 17.93 -1.73 -7.18
CA GLU A 13 18.96 -0.96 -6.50
C GLU A 13 18.43 0.39 -5.97
N GLU A 14 17.38 0.93 -6.58
CA GLU A 14 16.74 2.20 -6.21
C GLU A 14 15.49 2.00 -5.34
N LEU A 15 14.89 0.81 -5.34
CA LEU A 15 13.67 0.52 -4.57
C LEU A 15 13.75 0.91 -3.09
N PRO A 16 14.86 0.70 -2.36
CA PRO A 16 14.90 1.06 -0.95
C PRO A 16 14.72 2.56 -0.70
N THR A 17 15.22 3.41 -1.60
CA THR A 17 15.16 4.88 -1.46
C THR A 17 13.92 5.47 -2.15
N ARG A 18 13.45 4.85 -3.23
CA ARG A 18 12.26 5.30 -3.97
C ARG A 18 10.95 4.79 -3.36
N GLY A 19 10.94 3.56 -2.85
CA GLY A 19 9.73 2.86 -2.43
C GLY A 19 8.89 2.34 -3.61
N PHE A 20 7.87 1.57 -3.26
CA PHE A 20 6.82 1.17 -4.20
C PHE A 20 5.80 2.30 -4.38
N SER A 21 5.26 2.43 -5.59
CA SER A 21 4.21 3.38 -5.91
C SER A 21 2.85 3.00 -5.30
N ALA A 22 1.91 3.93 -5.26
CA ALA A 22 0.51 3.61 -4.95
C ALA A 22 -0.14 2.74 -6.05
N ASP A 23 0.32 2.84 -7.30
CA ASP A 23 -0.17 2.00 -8.40
C ASP A 23 0.16 0.51 -8.17
N TYR A 24 1.28 0.18 -7.53
CA TYR A 24 1.56 -1.19 -7.07
C TYR A 24 0.41 -1.77 -6.25
N VAL A 25 -0.11 -0.99 -5.29
CA VAL A 25 -1.24 -1.42 -4.45
C VAL A 25 -2.46 -1.69 -5.32
N ALA A 26 -2.75 -0.82 -6.29
CA ALA A 26 -3.87 -1.02 -7.20
C ALA A 26 -3.69 -2.27 -8.09
N ARG A 27 -2.50 -2.48 -8.66
CA ARG A 27 -2.18 -3.64 -9.51
C ARG A 27 -2.29 -4.95 -8.74
N GLU A 28 -1.71 -5.04 -7.55
CA GLU A 28 -1.74 -6.26 -6.75
C GLU A 28 -3.13 -6.52 -6.16
N THR A 29 -3.92 -5.47 -5.89
CA THR A 29 -5.34 -5.61 -5.51
C THR A 29 -6.14 -6.24 -6.65
N ARG A 30 -6.06 -5.69 -7.87
CA ARG A 30 -6.76 -6.24 -9.05
C ARG A 30 -6.31 -7.67 -9.35
N ARG A 31 -5.00 -7.94 -9.27
CA ARG A 31 -4.43 -9.28 -9.48
C ARG A 31 -4.96 -10.27 -8.46
N THR A 32 -5.06 -9.87 -7.19
CA THR A 32 -5.60 -10.70 -6.12
C THR A 32 -7.07 -11.01 -6.35
N ILE A 33 -7.90 -10.00 -6.65
CA ILE A 33 -9.32 -10.17 -6.97
C ILE A 33 -9.51 -11.16 -8.14
N ALA A 34 -8.74 -10.98 -9.23
CA ALA A 34 -8.78 -11.88 -10.37
C ALA A 34 -8.35 -13.31 -10.03
N GLY A 35 -7.43 -13.47 -9.08
CA GLY A 35 -6.90 -14.77 -8.66
C GLY A 35 -7.81 -15.56 -7.71
N VAL A 36 -8.57 -14.87 -6.84
CA VAL A 36 -9.45 -15.53 -5.86
C VAL A 36 -10.84 -15.86 -6.41
N GLY A 37 -11.27 -15.17 -7.47
CA GLY A 37 -12.59 -15.37 -8.08
C GLY A 37 -13.74 -14.76 -7.27
N GLU A 38 -14.97 -15.02 -7.70
CA GLU A 38 -16.16 -14.46 -7.07
C GLU A 38 -16.41 -15.02 -5.65
N GLY A 39 -16.98 -14.20 -4.77
CA GLY A 39 -17.39 -14.60 -3.42
C GLY A 39 -16.30 -14.55 -2.35
N VAL A 40 -15.05 -14.26 -2.72
CA VAL A 40 -13.95 -14.01 -1.77
C VAL A 40 -13.70 -12.51 -1.63
N LYS A 41 -13.82 -11.99 -0.41
CA LYS A 41 -13.54 -10.58 -0.14
C LYS A 41 -12.04 -10.31 -0.06
N VAL A 42 -11.59 -9.21 -0.65
CA VAL A 42 -10.18 -8.82 -0.69
C VAL A 42 -9.95 -7.57 0.14
N TYR A 43 -9.08 -7.69 1.13
CA TYR A 43 -8.69 -6.60 2.05
C TYR A 43 -7.18 -6.39 2.01
N PRO A 44 -6.64 -5.52 1.14
CA PRO A 44 -5.22 -5.24 1.09
C PRO A 44 -4.69 -4.71 2.42
N GLY A 45 -3.53 -5.21 2.82
CA GLY A 45 -2.79 -4.69 3.95
C GLY A 45 -2.07 -3.40 3.56
N ILE A 46 -2.40 -2.29 4.22
CA ILE A 46 -1.67 -1.02 4.05
C ILE A 46 -0.70 -0.87 5.21
N ASP A 47 0.59 -0.90 4.87
CA ASP A 47 1.67 -0.65 5.81
C ASP A 47 1.67 0.82 6.25
N VAL A 48 1.72 1.02 7.57
CA VAL A 48 1.99 2.30 8.20
C VAL A 48 3.17 2.16 9.16
N ASP A 49 4.21 2.96 8.92
CA ASP A 49 5.39 3.13 9.78
C ASP A 49 6.23 1.88 10.04
N ILE A 50 6.33 0.96 9.06
CA ILE A 50 7.41 -0.03 9.09
C ILE A 50 8.78 0.65 9.21
N PRO A 51 9.62 0.22 10.18
CA PRO A 51 10.98 0.71 10.29
C PRO A 51 11.80 0.37 9.04
N THR A 52 12.47 1.38 8.51
CA THR A 52 13.42 1.28 7.40
C THR A 52 14.75 1.95 7.78
N ASP A 53 15.85 1.56 7.14
CA ASP A 53 17.18 2.18 7.33
C ASP A 53 17.14 3.68 7.04
N ALA A 54 18.07 4.45 7.61
CA ALA A 54 17.97 5.92 7.66
C ALA A 54 17.80 6.57 6.27
N GLU A 55 18.46 6.03 5.26
CA GLU A 55 18.50 6.48 3.88
C GLU A 55 17.33 5.96 3.03
N HIS A 56 16.57 4.98 3.53
CA HIS A 56 15.41 4.42 2.84
C HIS A 56 14.21 5.34 2.94
N THR A 57 13.28 5.16 2.01
CA THR A 57 12.00 5.88 2.00
C THR A 57 11.28 5.74 3.35
N LYS A 58 10.56 6.79 3.72
CA LYS A 58 9.83 6.88 4.98
C LYS A 58 8.34 6.93 4.72
N CYS A 59 7.59 6.30 5.62
CA CYS A 59 6.14 6.42 5.64
C CYS A 59 5.76 7.90 5.77
N THR A 60 4.80 8.33 4.94
CA THR A 60 4.24 9.68 4.98
C THR A 60 2.72 9.59 4.95
N ARG A 61 2.07 10.57 5.57
CA ARG A 61 0.60 10.74 5.51
C ARG A 61 0.05 10.70 4.09
N ALA A 62 0.71 11.37 3.14
CA ALA A 62 0.31 11.37 1.73
C ALA A 62 0.44 9.98 1.10
N GLY A 63 1.56 9.27 1.35
CA GLY A 63 1.75 7.91 0.86
C GLY A 63 0.69 6.93 1.38
N VAL A 64 0.35 7.02 2.66
CA VAL A 64 -0.71 6.18 3.27
C VAL A 64 -2.09 6.49 2.65
N ARG A 65 -2.41 7.78 2.46
CA ARG A 65 -3.63 8.21 1.77
C ARG A 65 -3.70 7.63 0.36
N ASP A 66 -2.66 7.83 -0.43
CA ASP A 66 -2.63 7.45 -1.85
C ASP A 66 -2.68 5.92 -2.03
N ALA A 67 -1.97 5.17 -1.18
CA ALA A 67 -2.04 3.71 -1.13
C ALA A 67 -3.46 3.22 -0.77
N THR A 68 -4.11 3.86 0.21
CA THR A 68 -5.48 3.52 0.61
C THR A 68 -6.46 3.80 -0.53
N LEU A 69 -6.41 4.98 -1.16
CA LEU A 69 -7.24 5.32 -2.32
C LEU A 69 -7.02 4.35 -3.48
N ALA A 70 -5.76 3.97 -3.75
CA ALA A 70 -5.42 3.03 -4.80
C ALA A 70 -6.02 1.64 -4.58
N ALA A 71 -6.05 1.15 -3.33
CA ALA A 71 -6.71 -0.12 -3.00
C ALA A 71 -8.22 -0.07 -3.29
N PHE A 72 -8.92 0.98 -2.84
CA PHE A 72 -10.35 1.13 -3.08
C PHE A 72 -10.67 1.34 -4.57
N ALA A 73 -9.90 2.16 -5.28
CA ALA A 73 -10.06 2.37 -6.72
C ALA A 73 -9.84 1.08 -7.54
N ALA A 74 -9.07 0.13 -7.00
CA ALA A 74 -8.85 -1.19 -7.59
C ALA A 74 -9.96 -2.22 -7.26
N GLY A 75 -10.96 -1.84 -6.48
CA GLY A 75 -12.10 -2.69 -6.13
C GLY A 75 -11.94 -3.50 -4.84
N ALA A 76 -11.02 -3.12 -3.95
CA ALA A 76 -10.94 -3.76 -2.63
C ALA A 76 -12.25 -3.59 -1.84
N ASP A 77 -12.64 -4.63 -1.09
CA ASP A 77 -13.79 -4.60 -0.18
C ASP A 77 -13.53 -3.77 1.08
N GLY A 78 -12.26 -3.43 1.33
CA GLY A 78 -11.79 -2.63 2.44
C GLY A 78 -10.26 -2.74 2.55
N VAL A 79 -9.69 -2.21 3.62
CA VAL A 79 -8.23 -2.30 3.88
C VAL A 79 -7.97 -2.74 5.32
N VAL A 80 -6.83 -3.40 5.54
CA VAL A 80 -6.31 -3.70 6.88
C VAL A 80 -5.09 -2.84 7.14
N ILE A 81 -5.17 -1.94 8.12
CA ILE A 81 -4.02 -1.12 8.50
C ILE A 81 -3.05 -1.99 9.28
N SER A 82 -1.86 -2.18 8.71
CA SER A 82 -0.84 -3.10 9.18
C SER A 82 0.42 -2.33 9.59
N ARG A 83 1.24 -2.79 10.54
CA ARG A 83 1.15 -4.07 11.27
C ARG A 83 0.68 -3.95 12.72
N LYS A 84 1.00 -2.86 13.42
CA LYS A 84 0.68 -2.68 14.85
C LYS A 84 0.45 -1.21 15.20
N TYR A 85 -0.76 -0.89 15.66
CA TYR A 85 -1.18 0.48 15.95
C TYR A 85 -0.24 1.24 16.90
N SER A 86 0.30 0.59 17.93
CA SER A 86 1.18 1.25 18.92
C SER A 86 2.51 1.74 18.36
N GLU A 87 2.90 1.27 17.17
CA GLU A 87 4.14 1.64 16.49
C GLU A 87 3.89 2.70 15.39
N MET A 88 2.62 3.02 15.13
CA MET A 88 2.23 3.99 14.11
C MET A 88 2.27 5.42 14.64
N ARG A 89 2.81 6.32 13.83
CA ARG A 89 2.70 7.76 14.02
C ARG A 89 1.30 8.18 13.61
N LEU A 90 0.60 8.86 14.53
CA LEU A 90 -0.79 9.28 14.29
C LEU A 90 -0.93 10.21 13.08
N ASP A 91 0.08 11.01 12.76
CA ASP A 91 0.06 11.85 11.56
C ASP A 91 0.05 11.01 10.27
N ASN A 92 0.93 10.01 10.16
CA ASN A 92 0.96 9.12 9.01
C ASN A 92 -0.33 8.28 8.92
N LEU A 93 -0.79 7.73 10.04
CA LEU A 93 -2.05 7.00 10.12
C LEU A 93 -3.26 7.84 9.71
N SER A 94 -3.25 9.15 9.98
CA SER A 94 -4.35 10.05 9.60
C SER A 94 -4.56 10.14 8.08
N GLY A 95 -3.57 9.72 7.28
CA GLY A 95 -3.70 9.56 5.82
C GLY A 95 -4.78 8.56 5.41
N VAL A 96 -5.01 7.51 6.21
CA VAL A 96 -6.15 6.59 6.01
C VAL A 96 -7.45 7.37 6.17
N GLY A 97 -7.56 8.20 7.22
CA GLY A 97 -8.73 9.04 7.44
C GLY A 97 -8.98 10.03 6.31
N ASP A 98 -7.92 10.61 5.75
CA ASP A 98 -8.02 11.50 4.58
C ASP A 98 -8.57 10.76 3.36
N ALA A 99 -8.09 9.54 3.11
CA ALA A 99 -8.61 8.70 2.03
C ALA A 99 -10.09 8.38 2.24
N MET A 100 -10.46 7.91 3.43
CA MET A 100 -11.85 7.53 3.74
C MET A 100 -12.85 8.69 3.63
N ARG A 101 -12.43 9.93 3.89
CA ARG A 101 -13.28 11.13 3.69
C ARG A 101 -13.44 11.54 2.23
N SER A 102 -12.59 11.01 1.34
CA SER A 102 -12.52 11.39 -0.07
C SER A 102 -13.12 10.34 -1.01
N LEU A 103 -13.58 9.20 -0.47
CA LEU A 103 -14.30 8.13 -1.17
C LEU A 103 -15.81 8.37 -1.10
#